data_AF-A0A2E9NW18-F1
#
_entry.id   AF-A0A2E9NW18-F1
#
_cell.length_a   1.000
_cell.length_b   1.000
_cell.length_c   1.000
_cell.angle_alpha   90.00
_cell.angle_beta   90.00
_cell.angle_gamma   90.00
#
_symmetry.space_group_name_H-M   'P 1'
#
loop_
_entity.id
_entity.type
_entity.pdbx_description
1 polymer ?
#
loop_
_entity_poly.entity_id
_entity_poly.type
_entity_poly.pdbx_seq_one_letter_code
_entity_poly.pdbx_strand_id
1 'polypeptide(L)'
;MLNILINAKSEESAIRAAKDQELFKAGLPEGIDTIEAYVEEIYSCHDPIKKYFGTGYGVHLQFLDSQIAMKVMQRMYPEPCLPVHDSFVVRTRQEKKLNKIMNEEFKALTGVEAGIKSESLEVTADRKIIIDEMIDDELSDYSLRLSNWRNKYNWKYFAEGGERSDKPFKD
;
A
#
# COMPACT_ATOMS: atom_id res chain seq x y z
N MET A 1 -1.39 19.08 -2.11
CA MET A 1 -2.48 19.72 -2.90
C MET A 1 -2.90 18.87 -4.10
N LEU A 2 -2.01 18.52 -5.04
CA LEU A 2 -2.35 17.75 -6.25
C LEU A 2 -3.17 16.48 -5.99
N ASN A 3 -2.68 15.59 -5.12
CA ASN A 3 -3.40 14.35 -4.77
C ASN A 3 -4.77 14.59 -4.15
N ILE A 4 -4.96 15.71 -3.45
CA ILE A 4 -6.26 16.08 -2.89
C ILE A 4 -7.20 16.51 -4.01
N LEU A 5 -6.74 17.34 -4.94
CA LEU A 5 -7.54 17.83 -6.07
C LEU A 5 -8.02 16.71 -6.99
N ILE A 6 -7.20 15.69 -7.26
CA ILE A 6 -7.58 14.58 -8.16
C ILE A 6 -8.50 13.56 -7.49
N ASN A 7 -8.43 13.44 -6.15
CA ASN A 7 -9.27 12.52 -5.38
C ASN A 7 -10.59 13.16 -4.91
N ALA A 8 -10.66 14.49 -4.85
CA ALA A 8 -11.84 15.22 -4.42
C ALA A 8 -12.94 15.19 -5.49
N LYS A 9 -14.20 15.16 -5.02
CA LYS A 9 -15.41 15.15 -5.86
C LYS A 9 -15.84 16.53 -6.34
N SER A 10 -15.18 17.58 -5.86
CA SER A 10 -15.32 18.96 -6.30
C SER A 10 -14.11 19.77 -5.82
N GLU A 11 -13.86 20.91 -6.46
CA GLU A 11 -12.79 21.82 -6.04
C GLU A 11 -13.00 22.36 -4.62
N GLU A 12 -14.24 22.71 -4.24
CA GLU A 12 -14.53 23.22 -2.90
C GLU A 12 -14.20 22.17 -1.83
N SER A 13 -14.51 20.90 -2.10
CA SER A 13 -14.17 19.80 -1.20
C SER A 13 -12.65 19.60 -1.09
N ALA A 14 -11.92 19.82 -2.20
CA ALA A 14 -10.46 19.74 -2.22
C ALA A 14 -9.82 20.86 -1.39
N ILE A 15 -10.28 22.11 -1.58
CA ILE A 15 -9.80 23.27 -0.84
C ILE A 15 -10.09 23.10 0.65
N ARG A 16 -11.28 22.61 1.01
CA ARG A 16 -11.62 22.30 2.40
C ARG A 16 -10.66 21.27 2.99
N ALA A 17 -10.46 20.14 2.33
CA ALA A 17 -9.53 19.11 2.79
C ALA A 17 -8.09 19.61 2.91
N ALA A 18 -7.65 20.49 2.00
CA ALA A 18 -6.33 21.10 2.07
C ALA A 18 -6.18 22.04 3.29
N LYS A 19 -7.23 22.81 3.62
CA LYS A 19 -7.26 23.63 4.83
C LYS A 19 -7.24 22.77 6.09
N ASP A 20 -8.02 21.69 6.12
CA ASP A 20 -8.08 20.75 7.25
C ASP A 20 -6.73 20.04 7.50
N GLN A 21 -5.95 19.80 6.44
CA GLN A 21 -4.59 19.25 6.54
C GLN A 21 -3.51 20.31 6.80
N GLU A 22 -3.89 21.55 7.11
CA GLU A 22 -2.98 22.67 7.38
C GLU A 22 -1.94 22.93 6.24
N LEU A 23 -2.25 22.58 4.99
CA LEU A 23 -1.32 22.67 3.86
C LEU A 23 -0.78 24.09 3.61
N PHE A 24 -1.54 25.11 4.01
CA PHE A 24 -1.22 26.53 3.80
C PHE A 24 -0.66 27.21 5.06
N LYS A 25 -0.35 26.46 6.13
CA LYS A 25 0.16 27.01 7.39
C LYS A 25 1.49 27.73 7.23
N ALA A 26 2.32 27.28 6.30
CA ALA A 26 3.59 27.92 5.95
C ALA A 26 3.44 29.12 4.99
N GLY A 27 2.21 29.47 4.60
CA GLY A 27 1.91 30.46 3.56
C GLY A 27 1.71 29.83 2.18
N LEU A 28 1.41 30.68 1.21
CA LEU A 28 1.32 30.32 -0.21
C LEU A 28 2.69 30.50 -0.89
N PRO A 29 2.95 29.84 -2.03
CA PRO A 29 4.14 30.08 -2.81
C PRO A 29 4.32 31.55 -3.21
N GLU A 30 5.56 31.97 -3.41
CA GLU A 30 5.90 33.34 -3.79
C GLU A 30 5.20 33.75 -5.11
N GLY A 31 4.57 34.92 -5.12
CA GLY A 31 3.80 35.43 -6.26
C GLY A 31 2.35 34.93 -6.34
N ILE A 32 1.87 34.18 -5.34
CA ILE A 32 0.50 33.69 -5.28
C ILE A 32 -0.21 34.22 -4.03
N ASP A 33 -1.23 35.04 -4.24
CA ASP A 33 -1.93 35.74 -3.15
C ASP A 33 -3.18 34.99 -2.62
N THR A 34 -3.71 34.03 -3.40
CA THR A 34 -4.95 33.31 -3.07
C THR A 34 -4.83 31.81 -3.28
N ILE A 35 -5.62 31.02 -2.55
CA ILE A 35 -5.65 29.56 -2.70
C ILE A 35 -6.21 29.20 -4.09
N GLU A 36 -7.16 29.99 -4.57
CA GLU A 36 -7.78 29.86 -5.87
C GLU A 36 -6.73 30.06 -6.99
N ALA A 37 -5.89 31.09 -6.88
CA ALA A 37 -4.77 31.29 -7.81
C ALA A 37 -3.77 30.12 -7.76
N TYR A 38 -3.52 29.55 -6.59
CA TYR A 38 -2.67 28.36 -6.46
C TYR A 38 -3.27 27.12 -7.14
N VAL A 39 -4.59 26.92 -7.01
CA VAL A 39 -5.30 25.81 -7.67
C VAL A 39 -5.26 25.98 -9.18
N GLU A 40 -5.48 27.18 -9.70
CA GLU A 40 -5.41 27.44 -11.14
C GLU A 40 -4.00 27.23 -11.71
N GLU A 41 -2.96 27.56 -10.96
CA GLU A 41 -1.57 27.27 -11.35
C GLU A 41 -1.32 25.76 -11.43
N ILE A 42 -1.86 24.98 -10.48
CA ILE A 42 -1.78 23.52 -10.52
C ILE A 42 -2.51 22.98 -11.76
N TYR A 43 -3.70 23.49 -12.07
CA TYR A 43 -4.45 23.10 -13.25
C TYR A 43 -3.72 23.44 -14.55
N SER A 44 -3.11 24.61 -14.62
CA SER A 44 -2.36 25.08 -15.80
C SER A 44 -1.09 24.24 -16.03
N CYS A 45 -0.37 23.91 -14.95
CA CYS A 45 0.80 23.02 -15.01
C CYS A 45 0.43 21.59 -15.42
N HIS A 46 -0.79 21.15 -15.13
CA HIS A 46 -1.28 19.79 -15.40
C HIS A 46 -2.43 19.76 -16.41
N ASP A 47 -2.38 20.64 -17.42
CA ASP A 47 -3.42 20.78 -18.44
C ASP A 47 -3.91 19.44 -19.05
N PRO A 48 -3.03 18.46 -19.40
CA PRO A 48 -3.47 17.19 -19.98
C PRO A 48 -4.42 16.37 -19.10
N ILE A 49 -4.35 16.55 -17.77
CA ILE A 49 -5.20 15.84 -16.81
C ILE A 49 -6.21 16.77 -16.12
N LYS A 50 -6.29 18.06 -16.51
CA LYS A 50 -7.13 19.07 -15.86
C LYS A 50 -8.58 18.63 -15.70
N LYS A 51 -9.13 17.99 -16.73
CA LYS A 51 -10.51 17.48 -16.79
C LYS A 51 -10.85 16.43 -15.71
N TYR A 52 -9.86 15.84 -15.05
CA TYR A 52 -10.06 14.83 -14.01
C TYR A 52 -10.04 15.42 -12.58
N PHE A 53 -9.52 16.64 -12.39
CA PHE A 53 -9.57 17.28 -11.08
C PHE A 53 -11.01 17.57 -10.64
N GLY A 54 -11.26 17.45 -9.35
CA GLY A 54 -12.59 17.71 -8.78
C GLY A 54 -13.67 16.72 -9.25
N THR A 55 -13.32 15.58 -9.83
CA THR A 55 -14.28 14.54 -10.27
C THR A 55 -14.26 13.29 -9.39
N GLY A 56 -13.26 13.16 -8.52
CA GLY A 56 -12.99 11.95 -7.75
C GLY A 56 -12.33 10.83 -8.55
N TYR A 57 -11.90 11.08 -9.80
CA TYR A 57 -11.33 10.06 -10.68
C TYR A 57 -10.05 9.42 -10.12
N GLY A 58 -9.29 10.13 -9.28
CA GLY A 58 -8.11 9.57 -8.62
C GLY A 58 -8.43 8.35 -7.75
N VAL A 59 -9.61 8.31 -7.10
CA VAL A 59 -10.07 7.13 -6.33
C VAL A 59 -10.33 5.93 -7.26
N HIS A 60 -10.85 6.20 -8.46
CA HIS A 60 -11.01 5.14 -9.47
C HIS A 60 -9.66 4.59 -9.93
N LEU A 61 -8.66 5.46 -10.16
CA LEU A 61 -7.31 5.04 -10.51
C LEU A 61 -6.67 4.19 -9.40
N GLN A 62 -6.84 4.59 -8.12
CA GLN A 62 -6.37 3.81 -6.98
C GLN A 62 -7.04 2.43 -6.89
N PHE A 63 -8.32 2.34 -7.26
CA PHE A 63 -9.00 1.05 -7.35
C PHE A 63 -8.41 0.17 -8.48
N LEU A 64 -8.09 0.74 -9.63
CA LEU A 64 -7.43 -0.02 -10.70
C LEU A 64 -6.04 -0.52 -10.26
N ASP A 65 -5.30 0.32 -9.55
CA ASP A 65 -3.98 -0.01 -9.01
C ASP A 65 -4.06 -1.16 -8.00
N SER A 66 -5.04 -1.13 -7.08
CA SER A 66 -5.24 -2.22 -6.11
C SER A 66 -5.63 -3.55 -6.79
N GLN A 67 -6.38 -3.49 -7.90
CA GLN A 67 -6.72 -4.65 -8.71
C GLN A 67 -5.49 -5.26 -9.40
N ILE A 68 -4.57 -4.43 -9.89
CA ILE A 68 -3.28 -4.88 -10.44
C ILE A 68 -2.48 -5.56 -9.32
N ALA A 69 -2.36 -4.90 -8.17
CA ALA A 69 -1.60 -5.43 -7.05
C ALA A 69 -2.11 -6.79 -6.56
N MET A 70 -3.42 -6.93 -6.46
CA MET A 70 -4.06 -8.22 -6.13
C MET A 70 -3.68 -9.32 -7.13
N LYS A 71 -3.75 -9.05 -8.44
CA LYS A 71 -3.38 -10.03 -9.48
C LYS A 71 -1.90 -10.40 -9.41
N VAL A 72 -1.02 -9.43 -9.16
CA VAL A 72 0.41 -9.68 -8.96
C VAL A 72 0.62 -10.64 -7.79
N MET A 73 -0.02 -10.38 -6.64
CA MET A 73 0.07 -11.25 -5.47
C MET A 73 -0.46 -12.67 -5.75
N GLN A 74 -1.60 -12.79 -6.43
CA GLN A 74 -2.18 -14.08 -6.80
C GLN A 74 -1.25 -14.89 -7.71
N ARG A 75 -0.56 -14.25 -8.66
CA ARG A 75 0.39 -14.91 -9.56
C ARG A 75 1.74 -15.20 -8.90
N MET A 76 2.07 -14.49 -7.83
CA MET A 76 3.25 -14.76 -7.02
C MET A 76 3.05 -15.95 -6.07
N TYR A 77 1.81 -16.22 -5.63
CA TYR A 77 1.47 -17.36 -4.76
C TYR A 77 2.03 -18.70 -5.27
N PRO A 78 2.55 -19.58 -4.39
CA PRO A 78 2.60 -19.51 -2.92
C PRO A 78 3.77 -18.70 -2.36
N GLU A 79 4.53 -17.99 -3.20
CA GLU A 79 5.71 -17.28 -2.76
C GLU A 79 5.35 -16.02 -1.95
N PRO A 80 6.10 -15.69 -0.87
CA PRO A 80 5.89 -14.47 -0.12
C PRO A 80 6.08 -13.22 -1.00
N CYS A 81 5.03 -12.43 -1.12
CA CYS A 81 5.01 -11.18 -1.86
C CYS A 81 4.20 -10.17 -1.06
N LEU A 82 4.88 -9.19 -0.45
CA LEU A 82 4.26 -8.19 0.40
C LEU A 82 4.00 -6.91 -0.42
N PRO A 83 2.74 -6.54 -0.67
CA PRO A 83 2.42 -5.27 -1.33
C PRO A 83 2.69 -4.09 -0.40
N VAL A 84 3.29 -3.03 -0.94
CA VAL A 84 3.50 -1.73 -0.30
C VAL A 84 3.12 -0.66 -1.32
N HIS A 85 1.86 -0.23 -1.29
CA HIS A 85 1.26 0.60 -2.34
C HIS A 85 1.42 -0.05 -3.74
N ASP A 86 2.14 0.61 -4.65
CA ASP A 86 2.46 0.17 -6.01
C ASP A 86 3.73 -0.70 -6.10
N SER A 87 4.42 -0.87 -4.96
CA SER A 87 5.68 -1.58 -4.83
C SER A 87 5.47 -2.92 -4.13
N PHE A 88 6.43 -3.85 -4.29
CA PHE A 88 6.35 -5.16 -3.67
C PHE A 88 7.68 -5.56 -3.06
N VAL A 89 7.63 -6.12 -1.86
CA VAL A 89 8.78 -6.72 -1.19
C VAL A 89 8.74 -8.24 -1.43
N VAL A 90 9.79 -8.75 -2.05
CA VAL A 90 9.98 -10.17 -2.38
C VAL A 90 11.40 -10.61 -2.03
N ARG A 91 11.63 -11.92 -1.99
CA ARG A 91 12.99 -12.46 -1.91
C ARG A 91 13.77 -12.09 -3.17
N THR A 92 15.06 -11.74 -3.04
CA THR A 92 15.92 -11.34 -4.17
C THR A 92 15.88 -12.33 -5.35
N ARG A 93 15.80 -13.64 -5.08
CA ARG A 93 15.71 -14.68 -6.11
C ARG A 93 14.45 -14.57 -7.00
N GLN A 94 13.41 -13.89 -6.53
CA GLN A 94 12.12 -13.75 -7.21
C GLN A 94 11.95 -12.40 -7.90
N GLU A 95 12.93 -11.50 -7.78
CA GLU A 95 12.91 -10.17 -8.38
C GLU A 95 12.54 -10.22 -9.88
N LYS A 96 13.19 -11.08 -10.66
CA LYS A 96 12.91 -11.23 -12.09
C LYS A 96 11.48 -11.73 -12.36
N LYS A 97 10.96 -12.63 -11.52
CA LYS A 97 9.59 -13.15 -11.63
C LYS A 97 8.59 -12.05 -11.33
N LEU A 98 8.80 -11.30 -10.24
CA LEU A 98 7.95 -10.17 -9.85
C LEU A 98 7.95 -9.10 -10.94
N ASN A 99 9.12 -8.67 -11.41
CA ASN A 99 9.24 -7.65 -12.45
C ASN A 99 8.45 -8.02 -13.72
N LYS A 100 8.57 -9.29 -14.16
CA LYS A 100 7.80 -9.80 -15.29
C LYS A 100 6.29 -9.73 -15.03
N ILE A 101 5.83 -10.24 -13.88
CA ILE A 101 4.40 -10.28 -13.53
C ILE A 101 3.81 -8.87 -13.41
N MET A 102 4.50 -7.96 -12.72
CA MET A 102 4.08 -6.56 -12.59
C MET A 102 3.93 -5.89 -13.96
N ASN A 103 4.91 -6.08 -14.85
CA ASN A 103 4.83 -5.54 -16.21
C ASN A 103 3.67 -6.13 -17.02
N GLU A 104 3.45 -7.45 -16.93
CA GLU A 104 2.35 -8.11 -17.64
C GLU A 104 0.98 -7.60 -17.17
N GLU A 105 0.75 -7.53 -15.85
CA GLU A 105 -0.55 -7.07 -15.30
C GLU A 105 -0.78 -5.58 -15.54
N PHE A 106 0.26 -4.76 -15.40
CA PHE A 106 0.16 -3.32 -15.67
C PHE A 106 -0.12 -3.05 -17.15
N LYS A 107 0.58 -3.74 -18.06
CA LYS A 107 0.37 -3.63 -19.50
C LYS A 107 -0.98 -4.17 -19.94
N ALA A 108 -1.49 -5.22 -19.32
CA ALA A 108 -2.82 -5.75 -19.61
C ALA A 108 -3.94 -4.73 -19.33
N LEU A 109 -3.76 -3.87 -18.32
CA LEU A 109 -4.76 -2.88 -17.93
C LEU A 109 -4.56 -1.53 -18.62
N THR A 110 -3.32 -1.08 -18.78
CA THR A 110 -2.99 0.27 -19.27
C THR A 110 -2.51 0.31 -20.73
N GLY A 111 -2.08 -0.83 -21.28
CA GLY A 111 -1.43 -0.91 -22.59
C GLY A 111 0.05 -0.48 -22.60
N VAL A 112 0.59 -0.04 -21.46
CA VAL A 112 1.95 0.51 -21.34
C VAL A 112 2.81 -0.38 -20.43
N GLU A 113 4.13 -0.39 -20.64
CA GLU A 113 5.05 -1.09 -19.74
C GLU A 113 5.38 -0.24 -18.50
N ALA A 114 5.48 -0.89 -17.35
CA ALA A 114 5.80 -0.22 -16.10
C ALA A 114 7.32 0.01 -16.01
N GLY A 115 7.73 1.23 -15.68
CA GLY A 115 9.12 1.57 -15.40
C GLY A 115 9.57 1.06 -14.03
N ILE A 116 9.71 -0.26 -13.87
CA ILE A 116 9.97 -0.89 -12.57
C ILE A 116 11.42 -0.64 -12.13
N LYS A 117 11.57 -0.06 -10.94
CA LYS A 117 12.85 0.06 -10.23
C LYS A 117 12.94 -1.05 -9.19
N SER A 118 14.14 -1.58 -9.02
CA SER A 118 14.44 -2.60 -8.01
C SER A 118 15.53 -2.09 -7.08
N GLU A 119 15.32 -2.29 -5.78
CA GLU A 119 16.29 -1.97 -4.74
C GLU A 119 16.43 -3.17 -3.81
N SER A 120 17.67 -3.58 -3.55
CA SER A 120 17.96 -4.63 -2.60
C SER A 120 18.02 -4.06 -1.19
N LEU A 121 17.11 -4.50 -0.32
CA LEU A 121 17.17 -4.18 1.10
C LEU A 121 18.20 -5.07 1.79
N GLU A 122 19.31 -4.48 2.24
CA GLU A 122 20.25 -5.17 3.12
C GLU A 122 19.81 -5.09 4.58
N VAL A 123 20.03 -6.19 5.31
CA VAL A 123 19.84 -6.24 6.75
C VAL A 123 21.12 -5.73 7.40
N THR A 124 21.13 -4.44 7.75
CA THR A 124 22.20 -3.83 8.52
C THR A 124 22.21 -4.38 9.96
N ALA A 125 23.33 -4.20 10.68
CA ALA A 125 23.45 -4.66 12.07
C ALA A 125 22.33 -4.11 12.97
N ASP A 126 22.01 -2.82 12.85
CA ASP A 126 20.95 -2.17 13.64
C ASP A 126 19.57 -2.73 13.33
N ARG A 127 19.28 -2.97 12.04
CA ARG A 127 18.02 -3.60 11.61
C ARG A 127 17.91 -5.02 12.14
N LYS A 128 19.02 -5.74 12.22
CA LYS A 128 19.06 -7.10 12.76
C LYS A 128 18.64 -7.11 14.24
N ILE A 129 19.14 -6.17 15.04
CA ILE A 129 18.77 -6.04 16.46
C ILE A 129 17.26 -5.83 16.60
N ILE A 130 16.69 -4.90 15.83
CA ILE A 130 15.24 -4.64 15.84
C ILE A 130 14.45 -5.87 15.41
N ILE A 131 14.90 -6.57 14.35
CA ILE A 131 14.25 -7.79 13.89
C ILE A 131 14.30 -8.87 14.97
N ASP A 132 15.45 -9.06 15.62
CA ASP A 132 15.61 -10.05 16.68
C ASP A 132 14.71 -9.69 17.89
N GLU A 133 14.63 -8.40 18.29
CA GLU A 133 13.71 -7.93 19.33
C GLU A 133 12.23 -8.15 18.97
N MET A 134 11.85 -7.83 17.72
CA MET A 134 10.47 -8.05 17.23
C MET A 134 10.13 -9.54 17.18
N ILE A 135 11.08 -10.37 16.75
CA ILE A 135 10.92 -11.83 16.75
C ILE A 135 10.76 -12.32 18.19
N ASP A 136 11.56 -11.84 19.13
CA ASP A 136 11.46 -12.23 20.54
C ASP A 136 10.14 -11.77 21.18
N ASP A 137 9.63 -10.59 20.81
CA ASP A 137 8.31 -10.09 21.26
C ASP A 137 7.16 -10.88 20.63
N GLU A 138 7.22 -11.19 19.32
CA GLU A 138 6.24 -12.06 18.66
C GLU A 138 6.31 -13.50 19.16
N LEU A 139 7.50 -14.01 19.49
CA LEU A 139 7.72 -15.34 20.08
C LEU A 139 7.54 -15.34 21.60
N SER A 140 7.14 -14.22 22.21
CA SER A 140 6.89 -14.10 23.63
C SER A 140 5.77 -15.04 24.11
N ASP A 141 5.56 -15.06 25.43
CA ASP A 141 4.68 -15.95 26.19
C ASP A 141 3.35 -16.33 25.51
N TYR A 142 2.74 -15.44 24.71
CA TYR A 142 1.54 -15.73 23.95
C TYR A 142 1.76 -16.79 22.86
N SER A 143 2.78 -16.66 22.01
CA SER A 143 3.09 -17.60 20.94
C SER A 143 3.56 -18.94 21.48
N LEU A 144 4.31 -18.93 22.60
CA LEU A 144 4.69 -20.14 23.31
C LEU A 144 3.45 -20.85 23.90
N ARG A 145 2.53 -20.10 24.51
CA ARG A 145 1.24 -20.62 25.02
C ARG A 145 0.37 -21.17 23.89
N LEU A 146 0.31 -20.49 22.75
CA LEU A 146 -0.44 -20.95 21.58
C LEU A 146 0.18 -22.23 21.00
N SER A 147 1.51 -22.30 20.87
CA SER A 147 2.23 -23.49 20.44
C SER A 147 1.98 -24.68 21.38
N ASN A 148 2.10 -24.46 22.70
CA ASN A 148 1.80 -25.47 23.72
C ASN A 148 0.33 -25.91 23.70
N TRP A 149 -0.60 -24.98 23.51
CA TRP A 149 -2.03 -25.27 23.36
C TRP A 149 -2.29 -26.12 22.10
N ARG A 150 -1.67 -25.76 20.96
CA ARG A 150 -1.79 -26.52 19.70
C ARG A 150 -1.27 -27.96 19.85
N ASN A 151 -0.11 -28.13 20.48
CA ASN A 151 0.45 -29.46 20.73
C ASN A 151 -0.44 -30.28 21.68
N LYS A 152 -1.00 -29.63 22.71
CA LYS A 152 -1.92 -30.30 23.66
C LYS A 152 -3.21 -30.80 22.99
N TYR A 153 -3.73 -30.07 22.00
CA TYR A 153 -5.01 -30.39 21.36
C TYR A 153 -4.87 -30.86 19.90
N ASN A 154 -3.66 -31.17 19.44
CA ASN A 154 -3.33 -31.64 18.08
C ASN A 154 -3.92 -30.77 16.95
N TRP A 155 -3.91 -29.44 17.14
CA TRP A 155 -4.58 -28.50 16.23
C TRP A 155 -3.71 -28.11 15.02
N LYS A 156 -4.15 -28.53 13.83
CA LYS A 156 -3.31 -28.55 12.62
C LYS A 156 -3.34 -27.28 11.77
N TYR A 157 -4.45 -26.54 11.69
CA TYR A 157 -4.61 -25.41 10.76
C TYR A 157 -5.25 -24.16 11.39
N PHE A 158 -4.85 -22.97 10.96
CA PHE A 158 -5.35 -21.67 11.44
C PHE A 158 -6.61 -21.16 10.72
N ALA A 159 -7.20 -21.97 9.82
CA ALA A 159 -8.13 -21.47 8.81
C ALA A 159 -9.58 -21.30 9.27
N GLU A 160 -9.96 -21.81 10.44
CA GLU A 160 -11.31 -21.63 10.97
C GLU A 160 -11.22 -20.78 12.23
N GLY A 161 -11.56 -19.50 12.08
CA GLY A 161 -11.65 -18.58 13.21
C GLY A 161 -12.65 -19.11 14.23
N GLY A 162 -12.20 -19.22 15.47
CA GLY A 162 -13.01 -19.59 16.63
C GLY A 162 -12.86 -18.57 17.75
N GLU A 163 -13.81 -18.57 18.67
CA GLU A 163 -13.75 -17.76 19.88
C GLU A 163 -12.69 -18.31 20.85
N ARG A 164 -12.26 -17.48 21.80
CA ARG A 164 -11.23 -17.84 22.80
C ARG A 164 -11.59 -19.08 23.64
N SER A 165 -12.87 -19.44 23.70
CA SER A 165 -13.41 -20.61 24.40
C SER A 165 -13.56 -21.87 23.56
N ASP A 166 -13.36 -21.78 22.23
CA ASP A 166 -13.60 -22.90 21.34
C ASP A 166 -12.52 -23.97 21.54
N LYS A 167 -12.99 -25.18 21.82
CA LYS A 167 -12.14 -26.37 21.88
C LYS A 167 -12.21 -27.07 20.54
N PRO A 168 -11.08 -27.59 20.03
CA PRO A 168 -11.07 -28.43 18.86
C PRO A 168 -12.09 -29.55 18.93
N PHE A 169 -12.79 -29.82 17.81
CA PHE A 169 -13.53 -31.05 17.66
C PHE A 169 -12.56 -32.22 17.86
N LYS A 170 -12.87 -33.08 18.83
CA LYS A 170 -12.17 -34.36 18.98
C LYS A 170 -12.84 -35.34 18.03
N ASP A 171 -12.11 -35.79 17.02
CA ASP A 171 -12.43 -37.05 16.34
C ASP A 171 -12.26 -38.22 17.32
#